data_AF-A0A3E0PMA0-F1
#
_entry.id   AF-A0A3E0PMA0-F1
#
_cell.length_a   1.000
_cell.length_b   1.000
_cell.length_c   1.000
_cell.angle_alpha   90.00
_cell.angle_beta   90.00
_cell.angle_gamma   90.00
#
_symmetry.space_group_name_H-M   'P 1'
#
loop_
_entity.id
_entity.type
_entity.pdbx_description
1 polymer ?
#
loop_
_entity_poly.entity_id
_entity_poly.type
_entity_poly.pdbx_seq_one_letter_code
_entity_poly.pdbx_strand_id
1 'polypeptide(L)' 'MKAYGEAVESAGHWDEAVKKLALYRAGWLAKGLKDYETADRYLTELAGLDFGYKDVSALLDEVSKHRENGDLTL' A
#
# COMPACT_ATOMS: atom_id res chain seq x y z
N MET A 1 28.07 18.53 22.51
CA MET A 1 27.07 17.45 22.46
C MET A 1 25.83 17.96 21.76
N LYS A 2 25.51 17.48 20.56
CA LYS A 2 24.20 17.73 19.92
C LYS A 2 23.49 16.39 19.68
N ALA A 3 23.30 15.64 20.77
CA ALA A 3 22.62 14.34 20.76
C ALA A 3 21.14 14.41 20.29
N TYR A 4 20.54 15.60 20.27
CA TYR A 4 19.16 15.80 19.83
C TYR A 4 19.04 15.95 18.30
N GLY A 5 20.11 16.34 17.60
CA GLY A 5 20.11 16.49 16.14
C GLY A 5 20.16 15.15 15.42
N GLU A 6 21.03 14.24 15.88
CA GLU A 6 21.13 12.86 15.38
C GLU A 6 19.86 12.05 15.68
N ALA A 7 19.20 12.30 16.81
CA ALA A 7 17.92 11.66 17.13
C ALA A 7 16.81 12.08 16.16
N VAL A 8 16.79 13.35 15.72
CA VAL A 8 15.82 13.86 14.72
C VAL A 8 16.16 13.37 13.31
N GLU A 9 17.45 13.28 12.94
CA GLU A 9 17.87 12.62 11.69
C GLU A 9 17.52 11.12 11.68
N SER A 10 17.59 10.43 12.83
CA SER A 10 17.21 9.02 12.96
C SER A 10 15.70 8.78 12.99
N ALA A 11 14.91 9.79 13.35
CA ALA A 11 13.45 9.71 13.46
C ALA A 11 12.71 10.13 12.17
N GLY A 12 13.44 10.57 11.14
CA GLY A 12 12.89 11.22 9.94
C GLY A 12 12.28 10.31 8.87
N HIS A 13 12.38 8.99 9.04
CA HIS A 13 11.71 8.04 8.16
C HIS A 13 10.77 7.23 9.04
N TRP A 14 9.46 7.30 8.80
CA TRP A 14 8.64 6.13 9.07
C TRP A 14 9.35 4.99 8.38
N ASP A 15 9.89 4.03 9.14
CA ASP A 15 10.70 2.94 8.61
C ASP A 15 10.02 2.45 7.34
N GLU A 16 10.69 2.55 6.20
CA GLU A 16 10.08 2.30 4.90
C GLU A 16 9.43 0.90 4.89
N ALA A 17 10.00 -0.04 5.67
CA ALA A 17 9.41 -1.34 5.95
C ALA A 17 8.06 -1.26 6.68
N VAL A 18 7.92 -0.40 7.70
CA VAL A 18 6.65 -0.13 8.39
C VAL A 18 5.63 0.49 7.43
N LYS A 19 6.03 1.45 6.60
CA LYS A 19 5.13 2.05 5.59
C LYS A 19 4.67 1.00 4.58
N LYS A 20 5.58 0.20 4.04
CA LYS A 20 5.26 -0.90 3.09
C LYS A 20 4.33 -1.92 3.72
N LEU A 21 4.58 -2.32 4.97
CA LEU A 21 3.71 -3.26 5.69
C LEU A 21 2.32 -2.69 5.98
N ALA A 22 2.23 -1.40 6.34
CA ALA A 22 0.94 -0.73 6.58
C ALA A 22 0.10 -0.66 5.30
N LEU A 23 0.70 -0.22 4.19
CA LEU A 23 0.03 -0.17 2.89
C LEU A 23 -0.42 -1.56 2.42
N TYR A 24 0.42 -2.58 2.59
CA TYR A 24 0.08 -3.95 2.24
C TYR A 24 -1.15 -4.46 3.02
N ARG A 25 -1.16 -4.25 4.34
CA ARG A 25 -2.29 -4.66 5.20
C ARG A 25 -3.56 -3.87 4.89
N ALA A 26 -3.44 -2.57 4.64
CA ALA A 26 -4.57 -1.72 4.29
C ALA A 26 -5.20 -2.14 2.95
N GLY A 27 -4.36 -2.37 1.92
CA GLY A 27 -4.82 -2.85 0.62
C GLY A 27 -5.46 -4.25 0.70
N TRP A 28 -4.83 -5.17 1.42
CA TRP A 28 -5.36 -6.53 1.60
C TRP A 28 -6.70 -6.55 2.35
N LEU A 29 -6.81 -5.75 3.43
CA LEU A 29 -8.05 -5.63 4.20
C LEU A 29 -9.17 -4.98 3.36
N ALA A 30 -8.88 -3.88 2.66
CA ALA A 30 -9.85 -3.21 1.80
C ALA A 30 -10.37 -4.14 0.69
N LYS A 31 -9.48 -4.93 0.06
CA LYS A 31 -9.87 -5.98 -0.90
C LYS A 31 -10.80 -7.01 -0.27
N GLY A 32 -10.49 -7.48 0.94
CA GLY A 32 -11.36 -8.43 1.68
C GLY A 32 -12.74 -7.85 2.01
N LEU A 33 -12.83 -6.53 2.21
CA LEU A 33 -14.09 -5.80 2.39
C LEU A 33 -14.79 -5.45 1.08
N LYS A 34 -14.23 -5.84 -0.07
CA LYS A 34 -14.68 -5.48 -1.43
C LYS A 34 -14.67 -3.97 -1.71
N ASP A 35 -13.93 -3.20 -0.92
CA ASP A 35 -13.63 -1.79 -1.19
C ASP A 35 -12.43 -1.73 -2.15
N TYR A 36 -12.70 -2.04 -3.42
CA TYR A 36 -11.67 -2.18 -4.44
C TYR A 36 -11.02 -0.84 -4.82
N GLU A 37 -11.72 0.28 -4.67
CA GLU A 37 -11.14 1.61 -4.87
C GLU A 37 -10.08 1.92 -3.81
N THR A 38 -10.38 1.69 -2.53
CA THR A 38 -9.42 1.87 -1.44
C THR A 38 -8.26 0.86 -1.55
N ALA A 39 -8.54 -0.39 -1.95
CA ALA A 39 -7.51 -1.39 -2.17
C ALA A 39 -6.52 -0.97 -3.27
N ASP A 40 -7.03 -0.52 -4.42
CA ASP A 40 -6.25 -0.05 -5.57
C ASP A 40 -5.32 1.09 -5.17
N ARG A 41 -5.85 2.08 -4.44
CA ARG A 41 -5.08 3.23 -3.94
C ARG A 41 -3.89 2.82 -3.07
N TYR A 42 -4.10 1.98 -2.05
CA TYR A 42 -3.02 1.59 -1.14
C TYR A 42 -2.00 0.65 -1.79
N LEU A 43 -2.45 -0.25 -2.66
CA LEU A 43 -1.55 -1.16 -3.38
C LEU A 43 -0.76 -0.43 -4.46
N THR A 44 -1.33 0.59 -5.11
CA THR A 44 -0.61 1.45 -6.05
C THR A 44 0.43 2.31 -5.33
N GLU A 45 0.10 2.87 -4.16
CA GLU A 45 1.10 3.58 -3.35
C GLU A 45 2.24 2.64 -2.93
N LEU A 46 1.93 1.40 -2.55
CA LEU A 46 2.93 0.39 -2.22
C LEU A 46 3.80 0.02 -3.42
N ALA A 47 3.21 -0.17 -4.59
CA ALA A 47 3.92 -0.44 -5.83
C ALA A 47 4.89 0.71 -6.21
N GLY A 48 4.51 1.95 -5.91
CA GLY A 48 5.37 3.12 -6.07
C GLY A 48 6.60 3.13 -5.14
N LEU A 49 6.53 2.45 -3.99
CA LEU A 49 7.67 2.26 -3.09
C LEU A 49 8.49 1.02 -3.48
N ASP A 50 7.83 -0.09 -3.78
CA ASP A 50 8.45 -1.37 -4.09
C ASP A 50 7.46 -2.31 -4.79
N PHE A 51 7.52 -2.34 -6.12
CA PHE A 51 6.69 -3.22 -6.95
C PHE A 51 6.93 -4.72 -6.68
N GLY A 52 8.10 -5.10 -6.16
CA GLY A 52 8.46 -6.47 -5.81
C GLY A 52 8.05 -6.88 -4.40
N TYR A 53 7.38 -5.99 -3.65
CA TYR A 53 6.99 -6.28 -2.28
C TYR A 53 5.89 -7.35 -2.23
N LYS A 54 6.25 -8.57 -1.83
CA LYS A 54 5.32 -9.71 -1.70
C LYS A 54 4.58 -9.98 -3.02
N ASP A 55 3.26 -9.98 -2.99
CA ASP A 55 2.34 -10.30 -4.08
C ASP A 55 1.55 -9.05 -4.58
N VAL A 56 2.10 -7.85 -4.42
CA VAL A 56 1.43 -6.58 -4.78
C VAL A 56 0.94 -6.52 -6.22
N SER A 57 1.74 -7.01 -7.17
CA SER A 57 1.34 -7.09 -8.58
C SER A 57 0.11 -7.97 -8.79
N ALA A 58 0.10 -9.17 -8.17
CA ALA A 58 -1.04 -10.08 -8.24
C ALA A 58 -2.29 -9.51 -7.55
N LEU A 59 -2.12 -8.78 -6.45
CA LEU A 59 -3.22 -8.10 -5.76
C LEU A 59 -3.81 -6.97 -6.61
N LEU A 60 -2.97 -6.18 -7.30
CA LEU A 60 -3.42 -5.13 -8.22
C LEU A 60 -4.17 -5.71 -9.43
N ASP A 61 -3.69 -6.83 -9.99
CA ASP A 61 -4.38 -7.54 -11.07
C ASP A 61 -5.76 -8.05 -10.63
N GLU A 62 -5.87 -8.58 -9.41
CA GLU A 62 -7.14 -9.05 -8.84
C GLU A 62 -8.10 -7.88 -8.60
N VAL A 63 -7.61 -6.79 -8.00
CA VAL A 63 -8.40 -5.58 -7.74
C VAL A 63 -8.92 -4.97 -9.04
N SER A 64 -8.07 -4.89 -10.07
CA SER A 64 -8.44 -4.37 -11.40
C SER A 64 -9.60 -5.15 -12.01
N LYS A 65 -9.54 -6.49 -11.99
CA LYS A 65 -10.63 -7.36 -12.48
C LYS A 65 -11.94 -7.11 -11.75
N HIS A 66 -11.90 -6.86 -10.45
CA HIS A 66 -13.11 -6.60 -9.67
C HIS A 66 -13.69 -5.21 -9.90
N ARG A 67 -12.84 -4.20 -10.18
CA ARG A 67 -13.30 -2.85 -10.55
C ARG A 67 -13.98 -2.84 -11.92
N GLU A 68 -13.37 -3.48 -12.92
CA GLU A 68 -13.95 -3.62 -14.27
C GLU A 68 -15.30 -4.34 -14.25
N ASN A 69 -15.44 -5.37 -13.41
CA ASN A 69 -16.69 -6.11 -13.27
C ASN A 69 -17.78 -5.34 -12.50
N GLY A 70 -17.41 -4.35 -11.68
CA GLY A 70 -18.34 -3.47 -10.98
C GLY A 70 -18.88 -2.34 -11.87
N ASP A 71 -18.03 -1.78 -12.74
CA ASP A 71 -18.39 -0.68 -13.65
C ASP A 71 -19.29 -1.12 -14.83
N LEU A 72 -19.43 -2.42 -15.09
CA LEU A 72 -20.32 -2.96 -16.14
C LEU A 72 -21.82 -2.98 -15.75
N THR A 73 -22.22 -2.33 -14.66
CA THR A 73 -23.62 -2.26 -14.19
C THR A 73 -24.24 -0.86 -14.19
N LEU A 74 -23.90 -0.02 -15.18
CA LEU A 74 -24.62 1.23 -15.50
C LEU A 74 -24.99 1.32 -16.97
#